data_AF-A0A9C9N0U6-F1
#
_entry.id   AF-A0A9C9N0U6-F1
#
_cell.length_a   1.000
_cell.length_b   1.000
_cell.length_c   1.000
_cell.angle_alpha   90.00
_cell.angle_beta   90.00
_cell.angle_gamma   90.00
#
_symmetry.space_group_name_H-M   'P 1'
#
loop_
_entity.id
_entity.type
_entity.pdbx_description
1 polymer ?
#
loop_
_entity_poly.entity_id
_entity_poly.type
_entity_poly.pdbx_seq_one_letter_code
_entity_poly.pdbx_strand_id
1 'polypeptide(L)' 'MADKKAIKRNQYGKIKLFAGTASQELAQKIAEHLGLELENHLMLEFPNENLFPKLLNSVRGQDTYIIQTTSTPVHRNFVE' A
#
# COMPACT_ATOMS: atom_id res chain seq x y z
N MET A 1 8.47 21.02 -17.62
CA MET A 1 9.17 20.40 -16.48
C MET A 1 8.35 20.72 -15.25
N ALA A 2 7.51 19.78 -14.79
CA ALA A 2 6.53 20.05 -13.74
C ALA A 2 7.20 20.06 -12.36
N ASP A 3 6.97 21.13 -11.62
CA ASP A 3 7.40 21.33 -10.24
C ASP A 3 6.88 20.21 -9.33
N LYS A 4 7.80 19.38 -8.84
CA LYS A 4 7.54 18.44 -7.74
C LYS A 4 7.32 19.25 -6.47
N LYS A 5 6.07 19.70 -6.25
CA LYS A 5 5.64 20.38 -5.03
C LYS A 5 5.93 19.45 -3.85
N ALA A 6 6.97 19.80 -3.08
CA ALA A 6 7.43 19.01 -1.94
C ALA A 6 6.26 18.77 -0.99
N ILE A 7 5.85 17.50 -0.87
CA ILE A 7 4.85 17.07 0.10
C ILE A 7 5.39 17.48 1.48
N LYS A 8 4.62 18.34 2.17
CA LYS A 8 4.96 18.89 3.50
C LYS A 8 5.48 17.76 4.41
N ARG A 9 6.65 17.97 5.03
CA ARG A 9 7.14 17.10 6.11
C ARG A 9 6.10 17.14 7.25
N ASN A 10 5.34 16.06 7.38
CA ASN A 10 4.48 15.83 8.54
C ASN A 10 5.36 15.48 9.75
N GLN A 11 4.83 15.45 10.98
CA GLN A 11 5.60 14.98 12.15
C GLN A 11 6.06 13.51 12.03
N TYR A 12 5.50 12.77 11.08
CA TYR A 12 5.82 11.40 10.69
C TYR A 12 6.78 11.39 9.47
N GLY A 13 7.48 10.29 9.23
CA GLY A 13 8.49 10.14 8.17
C GLY A 13 7.95 10.25 6.74
N LYS A 14 8.65 9.67 5.77
CA LYS A 14 8.22 9.72 4.36
C LYS A 14 6.88 8.99 4.19
N ILE A 15 6.06 9.44 3.24
CA ILE A 15 4.83 8.74 2.88
C ILE A 15 5.21 7.41 2.22
N LYS A 16 4.61 6.33 2.69
CA LYS A 16 4.72 4.98 2.14
C LYS A 16 3.34 4.49 1.75
N LEU A 17 3.16 4.14 0.48
CA LEU A 17 1.90 3.63 -0.05
C LEU A 17 2.02 2.11 -0.24
N PHE A 18 1.06 1.36 0.28
CA PHE A 18 0.91 -0.07 0.03
C PHE A 18 -0.46 -0.33 -0.61
N ALA A 19 -0.57 -1.39 -1.39
CA ALA A 19 -1.82 -1.83 -1.98
C ALA A 19 -2.11 -3.26 -1.56
N GLY A 20 -3.34 -3.56 -1.19
CA GLY A 20 -3.78 -4.94 -1.10
C GLY A 20 -3.94 -5.60 -2.47
N THR A 21 -4.13 -6.90 -2.51
CA THR A 21 -4.24 -7.68 -3.75
C THR A 21 -5.40 -7.22 -4.64
N ALA A 22 -6.50 -6.74 -4.05
CA ALA A 22 -7.68 -6.32 -4.78
C ALA A 22 -7.62 -4.89 -5.35
N SER A 23 -6.61 -4.10 -4.97
CA SER A 23 -6.53 -2.66 -5.29
C SER A 23 -5.24 -2.24 -6.01
N GLN A 24 -4.46 -3.19 -6.53
CA GLN A 24 -3.16 -2.91 -7.17
C GLN A 24 -3.25 -1.82 -8.27
N GLU A 25 -4.20 -1.96 -9.20
CA GLU A 25 -4.34 -1.01 -10.31
C GLU A 25 -4.74 0.40 -9.84
N LEU A 26 -5.70 0.48 -8.90
CA LEU A 26 -6.14 1.75 -8.34
C LEU A 26 -5.03 2.43 -7.55
N ALA A 27 -4.33 1.66 -6.71
CA ALA A 27 -3.24 2.16 -5.90
C ALA A 27 -2.08 2.67 -6.75
N GLN A 28 -1.79 2.00 -7.87
CA GLN A 28 -0.79 2.44 -8.84
C GLN A 28 -1.17 3.81 -9.45
N LYS A 29 -2.43 3.99 -9.87
CA LYS A 29 -2.93 5.29 -10.38
C LYS A 29 -2.85 6.40 -9.33
N ILE A 30 -3.16 6.08 -8.07
CA ILE A 30 -3.04 7.03 -6.95
C ILE A 30 -1.58 7.41 -6.71
N ALA A 31 -0.67 6.44 -6.70
CA ALA A 31 0.77 6.67 -6.53
C ALA A 31 1.33 7.57 -7.63
N GLU A 32 0.98 7.29 -8.90
CA GLU A 32 1.34 8.10 -10.06
C GLU A 32 0.80 9.54 -9.95
N HIS A 33 -0.46 9.70 -9.55
CA HIS A 33 -1.06 11.02 -9.38
C HIS A 33 -0.39 11.84 -8.28
N LEU A 34 0.08 11.19 -7.21
CA LEU A 34 0.79 11.81 -6.10
C LEU A 34 2.30 11.96 -6.35
N GLY A 35 2.83 11.37 -7.43
CA GLY A 35 4.26 11.30 -7.70
C GLY A 35 5.05 10.50 -6.66
N LEU A 36 4.41 9.50 -6.06
CA LEU A 36 4.95 8.57 -5.07
C LEU A 36 5.18 7.19 -5.69
N GLU A 37 6.00 6.38 -5.04
CA GLU A 37 6.18 4.97 -5.41
C GLU A 37 5.25 4.09 -4.57
N LEU A 38 4.65 3.08 -5.22
CA LEU A 38 3.90 2.04 -4.54
C LEU A 38 4.89 1.00 -4.00
N GLU A 39 4.84 0.74 -2.70
CA GLU A 39 5.73 -0.19 -2.03
C GLU A 39 5.32 -1.65 -2.29
N ASN A 40 6.33 -2.48 -2.56
CA ASN A 40 6.14 -3.91 -2.70
C ASN A 40 6.00 -4.59 -1.34
N HIS A 41 5.12 -5.58 -1.29
CA HIS A 41 4.96 -6.51 -0.18
C HIS A 41 4.76 -7.91 -0.75
N LEU A 42 5.06 -8.93 0.04
CA LEU A 42 4.80 -10.31 -0.31
C LEU A 42 3.50 -10.74 0.37
N MET A 43 2.59 -11.30 -0.42
CA MET A 43 1.38 -11.92 0.09
C MET A 43 1.48 -13.43 -0.06
N LEU A 44 1.49 -14.14 1.07
CA LEU A 44 1.51 -15.60 1.10
C LEU A 44 0.15 -16.11 1.56
N GLU A 45 -0.38 -17.06 0.81
CA GLU A 45 -1.56 -17.82 1.18
C GLU A 45 -1.15 -19.25 1.52
N PHE A 46 -1.49 -19.69 2.72
CA PHE A 46 -1.25 -21.05 3.15
C PHE A 46 -2.39 -21.97 2.69
N PRO A 47 -2.16 -23.29 2.56
CA PRO A 47 -3.19 -24.25 2.14
C PRO A 47 -4.43 -24.32 3.05
N ASN A 48 -4.35 -23.77 4.26
CA ASN A 48 -5.46 -23.65 5.21
C ASN A 48 -6.18 -22.29 5.11
N GLU A 49 -6.00 -21.56 4.01
CA GLU A 49 -6.59 -20.25 3.72
C GLU A 49 -6.10 -19.10 4.61
N ASN A 50 -5.08 -19.34 5.44
CA ASN A 50 -4.46 -18.26 6.20
C ASN A 50 -3.63 -17.34 5.30
N LEU A 51 -3.78 -16.05 5.55
CA LEU A 51 -3.10 -14.97 4.86
C LEU A 51 -1.89 -14.50 5.68
N PHE A 52 -0.74 -14.35 5.03
CA PHE A 52 0.49 -13.84 5.65
C PHE A 52 1.08 -12.70 4.81
N PRO A 53 0.79 -11.44 5.19
CA PRO A 53 1.41 -10.28 4.57
C PRO A 53 2.81 -10.06 5.15
N LYS A 54 3.80 -9.86 4.27
CA LYS A 54 5.17 -9.54 4.63
C LYS A 54 5.64 -8.28 3.91
N LEU A 55 5.89 -7.23 4.69
CA LEU A 55 6.51 -6.02 4.18
C LEU A 55 7.99 -6.30 3.85
N LEU A 56 8.44 -5.81 2.69
CA LEU A 56 9.84 -5.97 2.26
C LEU A 56 10.75 -4.87 2.83
N ASN A 57 10.16 -3.75 3.27
CA ASN A 57 10.85 -2.58 3.77
C ASN A 57 10.35 -2.21 5.17
N SER A 58 11.22 -1.58 5.97
CA SER A 58 10.83 -1.05 7.27
C SER A 58 9.92 0.17 7.11
N VAL A 59 8.77 0.13 7.77
CA VAL A 59 7.79 1.23 7.84
C VAL A 59 7.87 2.02 9.15
N ARG A 60 8.85 1.69 10.02
CA ARG A 60 8.96 2.34 11.34
C ARG A 60 9.18 3.85 11.18
N GLY A 61 8.33 4.62 11.84
CA GLY A 61 8.39 6.08 11.83
C GLY A 61 8.06 6.69 10.47
N GLN A 62 7.47 5.94 9.53
CA GLN A 62 6.99 6.45 8.25
C GLN A 62 5.47 6.69 8.31
N ASP A 63 4.97 7.60 7.48
CA ASP A 63 3.53 7.84 7.33
C ASP A 63 2.97 6.85 6.32
N THR A 64 2.36 5.76 6.80
CA THR A 64 2.05 4.59 5.97
C THR A 64 0.57 4.48 5.68
N TYR A 65 0.22 4.37 4.40
CA TYR A 65 -1.15 4.24 3.93
C TYR A 65 -1.32 2.93 3.18
N ILE A 66 -2.44 2.24 3.44
CA ILE A 66 -2.81 0.99 2.79
C ILE A 66 -4.06 1.26 1.95
N ILE A 67 -3.99 0.94 0.67
CA ILE A 67 -5.09 1.06 -0.28
C ILE A 67 -5.63 -0.34 -0.52
N GLN A 68 -6.79 -0.64 0.07
CA GLN A 68 -7.46 -1.92 -0.05
C GLN A 68 -8.95 -1.69 -0.31
N THR A 69 -9.52 -2.49 -1.20
CA THR A 69 -10.97 -2.50 -1.44
C THR A 69 -11.58 -3.72 -0.77
N THR A 70 -12.76 -3.58 -0.19
CA THR A 70 -13.54 -4.71 0.34
C THR A 70 -14.48 -5.30 -0.72
N SER A 71 -14.11 -5.20 -1.99
CA SER A 71 -14.86 -5.81 -3.10
C SER A 71 -14.82 -7.34 -3.01
N THR A 72 -15.66 -8.04 -3.78
CA THR A 72 -15.66 -9.50 -3.82
C THR A 72 -14.28 -10.04 -4.21
N PRO A 73 -13.70 -11.00 -3.48
CA PRO A 73 -14.21 -11.68 -2.27
C PRO A 73 -14.00 -10.86 -0.98
N VAL A 74 -15.11 -10.37 -0.40
CA VAL A 74 -15.12 -9.40 0.72
C VAL A 74 -14.38 -9.91 1.95
N HIS A 75 -14.63 -11.16 2.35
CA HIS A 75 -14.05 -11.74 3.56
C HIS A 75 -12.52 -11.79 3.48
N ARG A 76 -11.98 -12.17 2.31
CA ARG A 76 -10.55 -12.26 2.07
C ARG A 76 -9.92 -10.87 2.07
N ASN A 77 -10.49 -9.96 1.29
CA ASN A 77 -9.93 -8.62 1.13
C ASN A 77 -10.03 -7.78 2.40
N PHE A 78 -10.95 -8.12 3.31
CA PHE A 78 -11.07 -7.50 4.63
C PHE A 78 -10.03 -8.02 5.63
N VAL A 79 -9.64 -9.29 5.53
CA VAL A 79 -8.68 -9.93 6.45
C VAL A 79 -7.23 -9.70 6.03
N GLU A 80 -6.99 -9.50 4.73
CA GLU A 80 -5.68 -9.12 4.17
C GLU A 80 -5.14 -7.81 4.77
#